data_AF-A0A1B8RUG5-F1
#
_entry.id   AF-A0A1B8RUG5-F1
#
_cell.length_a   1.000
_cell.length_b   1.000
_cell.length_c   1.000
_cell.angle_alpha   90.00
_cell.angle_beta   90.00
_cell.angle_gamma   90.00
#
_symmetry.space_group_name_H-M   'P 1'
#
loop_
_entity.id
_entity.type
_entity.pdbx_description
1 polymer ?
#
loop_
_entity_poly.entity_id
_entity_poly.type
_entity_poly.pdbx_seq_one_letter_code
_entity_poly.pdbx_strand_id
1 'polypeptide(L)'
;MSNFLTVLKKELTDIIRDRKTLAFTIILPILIYPLMFKVMSTAMTSSTTEAQKESRIVLQGDKDSSIAALLKSQEGIIIEEVENPSEALKSGDIQLIINIPNNFDANIASGKVTNVEMLMDDESNKSTAAAGIVSSIYEAYSKQIVTSRLQEQGIEEEILTPFNLEIKSGVSKDGNMNQLGNYMTGMLPSMVVLLLLSLTLGLASELGAGEKEKNTFEPLLSTSGNRSSILWGKIGSLCIMGVITLCFSMISLWISFKQYISELSGGGEIALSLSGKSIALTIVFSLLLIVIICALQICISLFARSTKEANTYLSGLMMPMMILSFIPMFLDAKSINEVFFHIPIINSVCVIKEAMVGIFNTQHILFVLGWQIVYVIAAVVGAKIMFSREEVVFRS
;
A
#
# COMPACT_ATOMS: atom_id res chain seq x y z
N MET A 1 -7.25 -33.86 -30.13
CA MET A 1 -7.21 -32.84 -29.05
C MET A 1 -8.62 -32.28 -28.89
N SER A 2 -9.12 -32.07 -27.67
CA SER A 2 -10.42 -31.40 -27.52
C SER A 2 -10.34 -30.00 -28.16
N ASN A 3 -11.42 -29.54 -28.80
CA ASN A 3 -11.45 -28.24 -29.48
C ASN A 3 -11.00 -27.08 -28.56
N PHE A 4 -11.24 -27.21 -27.25
CA PHE A 4 -10.75 -26.28 -26.23
C PHE A 4 -9.22 -26.17 -26.18
N LEU A 5 -8.49 -27.29 -26.14
CA LEU A 5 -7.02 -27.29 -26.07
C LEU A 5 -6.40 -26.64 -27.31
N THR A 6 -7.02 -26.84 -28.48
CA THR A 6 -6.57 -26.22 -29.74
C THR A 6 -6.73 -24.69 -29.68
N VAL A 7 -7.90 -24.20 -29.23
CA VAL A 7 -8.13 -22.75 -29.06
C VAL A 7 -7.18 -22.20 -28.01
N LEU A 8 -7.07 -22.84 -26.84
CA LEU A 8 -6.17 -22.42 -25.76
C LEU A 8 -4.73 -22.26 -26.26
N LYS A 9 -4.22 -23.25 -26.99
CA LYS A 9 -2.86 -23.21 -27.56
C LYS A 9 -2.71 -22.05 -28.55
N LYS A 10 -3.71 -21.82 -29.41
CA LYS A 10 -3.71 -20.71 -30.37
C LYS A 10 -3.67 -19.37 -29.63
N GLU A 11 -4.59 -19.13 -28.70
CA GLU A 11 -4.65 -17.87 -27.93
C GLU A 11 -3.35 -17.62 -27.14
N LEU A 12 -2.81 -18.62 -26.46
CA LEU A 12 -1.51 -18.49 -25.76
C LEU A 12 -0.36 -18.20 -26.73
N THR A 13 -0.35 -18.85 -27.90
CA THR A 13 0.70 -18.61 -28.90
C THR A 13 0.64 -17.19 -29.44
N ASP A 14 -0.56 -16.65 -29.65
CA ASP A 14 -0.76 -15.28 -30.12
C ASP A 14 -0.31 -14.26 -29.07
N ILE A 15 -0.65 -14.47 -27.79
CA ILE A 15 -0.17 -13.63 -26.68
C ILE A 15 1.36 -13.66 -26.57
N ILE A 16 1.98 -14.85 -26.67
CA ILE A 16 3.43 -15.01 -26.56
C ILE A 16 4.16 -14.38 -27.76
N ARG A 17 3.53 -14.36 -28.94
CA ARG A 17 4.08 -13.71 -30.14
C ARG A 17 4.04 -12.20 -30.04
N ASP A 18 3.09 -11.62 -29.32
CA ASP A 18 3.09 -10.20 -29.01
C ASP A 18 4.11 -9.88 -27.90
N ARG A 19 5.39 -9.81 -28.31
CA ARG A 19 6.51 -9.53 -27.40
C ARG A 19 6.35 -8.21 -26.66
N LYS A 20 5.69 -7.21 -27.25
CA LYS A 20 5.49 -5.92 -26.60
C LYS A 20 4.47 -6.06 -25.49
N THR A 21 3.30 -6.63 -25.78
CA THR A 21 2.25 -6.85 -24.79
C THR A 21 2.72 -7.79 -23.68
N LEU A 22 3.42 -8.88 -24.01
CA LEU A 22 3.99 -9.80 -23.03
C LEU A 22 5.07 -9.12 -22.16
N ALA A 23 5.97 -8.34 -22.76
CA ALA A 23 6.97 -7.58 -22.02
C ALA A 23 6.31 -6.59 -21.05
N PHE A 24 5.35 -5.79 -21.49
CA PHE A 24 4.63 -4.88 -20.60
C PHE A 24 3.87 -5.63 -19.50
N THR A 25 3.20 -6.73 -19.82
CA THR A 25 2.41 -7.50 -18.85
C THR A 25 3.30 -8.09 -17.74
N ILE A 26 4.51 -8.56 -18.05
CA ILE A 26 5.42 -9.18 -17.07
C ILE A 26 6.36 -8.17 -16.40
N ILE A 27 6.95 -7.25 -17.18
CA ILE A 27 7.95 -6.30 -16.67
C ILE A 27 7.31 -5.22 -15.80
N LEU A 28 6.11 -4.74 -16.16
CA LEU A 28 5.42 -3.70 -15.40
C LEU A 28 5.22 -4.09 -13.93
N PRO A 29 4.67 -5.27 -13.57
CA PRO A 29 4.54 -5.67 -12.17
C PRO A 29 5.88 -5.89 -11.47
N ILE A 30 6.93 -6.30 -12.20
CA ILE A 30 8.27 -6.44 -11.63
C ILE A 30 8.85 -5.08 -11.24
N LEU A 31 8.59 -4.04 -12.04
CA LEU A 31 9.16 -2.71 -11.87
C LEU A 31 8.32 -1.80 -10.96
N ILE A 32 7.00 -1.97 -10.95
CA ILE A 32 6.08 -1.05 -10.27
C ILE A 32 6.24 -1.10 -8.75
N TYR A 33 6.42 -2.28 -8.14
CA TYR A 33 6.60 -2.38 -6.69
C TYR A 33 7.93 -1.77 -6.22
N PRO A 34 9.11 -2.08 -6.80
CA PRO A 34 10.35 -1.43 -6.43
C PRO A 34 10.28 0.07 -6.62
N LEU A 35 9.69 0.54 -7.73
CA LEU A 35 9.53 1.96 -8.00
C LEU A 35 8.64 2.63 -6.94
N MET A 36 7.48 2.06 -6.66
CA MET A 36 6.53 2.58 -5.68
C MET A 36 7.14 2.62 -4.28
N PHE A 37 7.76 1.53 -3.81
CA PHE A 37 8.42 1.51 -2.50
C PHE A 37 9.62 2.47 -2.44
N LYS A 38 10.40 2.58 -3.52
CA LYS A 38 11.51 3.55 -3.59
C LYS A 38 11.00 4.99 -3.53
N VAL A 39 9.92 5.32 -4.23
CA VAL A 39 9.28 6.64 -4.18
C VAL A 39 8.73 6.91 -2.78
N MET A 40 8.09 5.94 -2.13
CA MET A 40 7.63 6.07 -0.75
C MET A 40 8.78 6.27 0.24
N SER A 41 9.85 5.46 0.13
CA SER A 41 11.07 5.57 0.95
C SER A 41 11.73 6.93 0.79
N THR A 42 11.86 7.39 -0.47
CA THR A 42 12.45 8.70 -0.79
C THR A 42 11.57 9.83 -0.27
N ALA A 43 10.25 9.80 -0.49
CA ALA A 43 9.34 10.84 -0.01
C ALA A 43 9.38 10.96 1.52
N MET A 44 9.49 9.83 2.23
CA MET A 44 9.58 9.82 3.69
C MET A 44 10.93 10.34 4.19
N THR A 45 12.03 9.91 3.57
CA THR A 45 13.38 10.37 3.93
C THR A 45 13.68 11.80 3.51
N SER A 46 13.15 12.29 2.39
CA SER A 46 13.27 13.70 1.97
C SER A 46 12.56 14.62 2.94
N SER A 47 11.37 14.24 3.43
CA SER A 47 10.63 15.03 4.42
C SER A 47 11.41 15.16 5.73
N THR A 48 12.08 14.10 6.19
CA THR A 48 12.92 14.14 7.40
C THR A 48 14.27 14.82 7.15
N THR A 49 14.91 14.57 6.00
CA THR A 49 16.25 15.11 5.70
C THR A 49 16.20 16.60 5.38
N GLU A 50 15.17 17.09 4.70
CA GLU A 50 15.00 18.53 4.49
C GLU A 50 14.74 19.26 5.80
N ALA A 51 13.89 18.70 6.67
CA ALA A 51 13.70 19.24 8.01
C ALA A 51 15.00 19.20 8.84
N GLN A 52 15.85 18.18 8.69
CA GLN A 52 17.14 18.09 9.37
C GLN A 52 18.23 18.98 8.77
N LYS A 53 18.11 19.45 7.52
CA LYS A 53 19.14 20.27 6.86
C LYS A 53 18.90 21.76 7.02
N GLU A 54 17.65 22.22 6.97
CA GLU A 54 17.30 23.64 7.05
C GLU A 54 15.94 23.85 7.76
N SER A 55 15.86 23.53 9.04
CA SER A 55 14.76 23.99 9.90
C SER A 55 14.95 25.46 10.27
N ARG A 56 14.24 26.35 9.58
CA ARG A 56 14.12 27.78 9.90
C ARG A 56 13.14 27.96 11.04
N ILE A 57 13.66 28.46 12.16
CA ILE A 57 12.93 28.64 13.40
C ILE A 57 13.02 30.11 13.82
N VAL A 58 11.91 30.66 14.29
CA VAL A 58 11.92 31.99 14.92
C VAL A 58 11.87 31.82 16.43
N LEU A 59 12.82 32.44 17.13
CA LEU A 59 12.84 32.54 18.58
C LEU A 59 12.23 33.87 19.04
N GLN A 60 11.20 33.79 19.89
CA GLN A 60 10.58 34.94 20.56
C GLN A 60 10.89 34.91 22.06
N GLY A 61 10.98 36.10 22.68
CA GLY A 61 11.31 36.27 24.09
C GLY A 61 12.82 36.18 24.37
N ASP A 62 13.24 35.25 25.23
CA ASP A 62 14.61 35.13 25.73
C ASP A 62 15.56 34.41 24.76
N LYS A 63 16.16 35.18 23.84
CA LYS A 63 17.05 34.69 22.77
C LYS A 63 18.46 34.30 23.25
N ASP A 64 18.84 34.68 24.47
CA ASP A 64 20.16 34.45 25.05
C ASP A 64 20.15 33.35 26.11
N SER A 65 18.99 32.71 26.32
CA SER A 65 18.84 31.56 27.20
C SER A 65 19.71 30.37 26.79
N SER A 66 20.05 29.55 27.77
CA SER A 66 20.88 28.35 27.58
C SER A 66 20.28 27.37 26.56
N ILE A 67 18.95 27.27 26.48
CA ILE A 67 18.24 26.46 25.48
C ILE A 67 18.26 27.10 24.10
N ALA A 68 18.20 28.43 23.99
CA ALA A 68 18.37 29.13 22.72
C ALA A 68 19.79 28.94 22.17
N ALA A 69 20.80 28.94 23.03
CA ALA A 69 22.18 28.62 22.63
C ALA A 69 22.32 27.18 22.13
N LEU A 70 21.60 26.23 22.74
CA LEU A 70 21.61 24.83 22.33
C LEU A 70 20.88 24.60 21.00
N LEU A 71 19.80 25.33 20.74
CA LEU A 71 19.15 25.33 19.43
C LEU A 71 20.04 25.96 18.34
N LYS A 72 20.77 27.04 18.67
CA LYS A 72 21.75 27.68 17.76
C LYS A 72 22.94 26.78 17.41
N SER A 73 23.33 25.86 18.30
CA SER A 73 24.48 24.98 18.10
C SER A 73 24.16 23.68 17.36
N GLN A 74 22.88 23.39 17.13
CA GLN A 74 22.42 22.18 16.45
C GLN A 74 22.56 22.34 14.92
N GLU A 75 23.26 21.39 14.28
CA GLU A 75 23.38 21.37 12.83
C GLU A 75 22.00 21.18 12.18
N GLY A 76 21.62 22.11 11.30
CA GLY A 76 20.34 22.07 10.59
C GLY A 76 19.24 22.96 11.14
N ILE A 77 19.46 23.64 12.27
CA ILE A 77 18.56 24.69 12.77
C ILE A 77 19.10 26.06 12.39
N ILE A 78 18.32 26.81 11.60
CA ILE A 78 18.62 28.19 11.20
C ILE A 78 17.66 29.10 11.95
N ILE A 79 18.19 30.03 12.74
CA ILE A 79 17.34 30.99 13.43
C ILE A 79 17.22 32.25 12.58
N GLU A 80 15.99 32.53 12.13
CA GLU A 80 15.67 33.72 11.36
C GLU A 80 14.94 34.75 12.23
N GLU A 81 15.20 36.03 11.99
CA GLU A 81 14.40 37.12 12.54
C GLU A 81 13.45 37.63 11.45
N VAL A 82 12.15 37.47 11.69
CA VAL A 82 11.10 37.87 10.75
C VAL A 82 10.16 38.86 11.44
N GLU A 83 9.76 39.92 10.73
CA GLU A 83 8.87 40.96 11.29
C GLU A 83 7.48 40.41 11.67
N ASN A 84 6.91 39.52 10.86
CA ASN A 84 5.63 38.84 11.11
C ASN A 84 5.80 37.31 11.14
N PRO A 85 6.20 36.72 12.27
CA PRO A 85 6.43 35.27 12.38
C PRO A 85 5.18 34.44 12.09
N SER A 86 3.99 34.90 12.47
CA SER A 86 2.74 34.16 12.23
C SER A 86 2.33 34.10 10.75
N GLU A 87 2.64 35.14 9.96
CA GLU A 87 2.41 35.10 8.51
C GLU A 87 3.46 34.24 7.83
N ALA A 88 4.73 34.33 8.26
CA ALA A 88 5.81 33.51 7.76
C ALA A 88 5.60 32.00 8.04
N LEU A 89 4.98 31.66 9.17
CA LEU A 89 4.62 30.28 9.49
C LEU A 89 3.52 29.77 8.54
N LYS A 90 2.54 30.62 8.22
CA LYS A 90 1.45 30.30 7.27
C LYS A 90 1.90 30.24 5.82
N SER A 91 2.88 31.06 5.42
CA SER A 91 3.45 31.01 4.07
C SER A 91 4.42 29.84 3.88
N GLY A 92 4.85 29.20 4.98
CA GLY A 92 5.82 28.11 4.98
C GLY A 92 7.27 28.58 4.85
N ASP A 93 7.54 29.88 5.00
CA ASP A 93 8.88 30.46 4.98
C ASP A 93 9.68 30.05 6.24
N ILE A 94 8.98 29.89 7.36
CA ILE A 94 9.52 29.32 8.60
C ILE A 94 8.75 28.05 8.98
N GLN A 95 9.42 27.12 9.65
CA GLN A 95 8.78 25.87 10.09
C GLN A 95 8.23 25.95 11.50
N LEU A 96 8.83 26.76 12.40
CA LEU A 96 8.41 26.81 13.80
C LEU A 96 8.59 28.21 14.40
N ILE A 97 7.73 28.54 15.36
CA ILE A 97 7.91 29.67 16.27
C ILE A 97 8.03 29.11 17.68
N ILE A 98 9.10 29.48 18.38
CA ILE A 98 9.33 29.06 19.76
C ILE A 98 9.33 30.32 20.62
N ASN A 99 8.40 30.38 21.56
CA ASN A 99 8.29 31.47 22.52
C ASN A 99 8.90 31.03 23.85
N ILE A 100 10.08 31.60 24.14
CA ILE A 100 10.84 31.33 25.36
C ILE A 100 10.57 32.50 26.33
N PRO A 101 9.94 32.26 27.48
CA PRO A 101 9.61 33.36 28.40
C PRO A 101 10.89 34.02 28.95
N ASN A 102 10.80 35.33 29.17
CA ASN A 102 11.91 36.14 29.73
C ASN A 102 12.40 35.58 31.07
N ASN A 103 13.71 35.68 31.32
CA ASN A 103 14.38 35.13 32.51
C ASN A 103 14.29 33.60 32.60
N PHE A 104 14.35 32.90 31.47
CA PHE A 104 14.24 31.44 31.44
C PHE A 104 15.28 30.78 32.37
N ASP A 105 16.56 31.13 32.19
CA ASP A 105 17.66 30.53 32.96
C ASP A 105 17.58 30.85 34.46
N ALA A 106 17.16 32.07 34.83
CA ALA A 106 16.98 32.44 36.23
C ALA A 106 15.80 31.70 36.89
N ASN A 107 14.70 31.50 36.16
CA ASN A 107 13.57 30.72 36.64
C ASN A 107 13.95 29.24 36.82
N ILE A 108 14.71 28.67 35.88
CA ILE A 108 15.25 27.31 35.98
C ILE A 108 16.23 27.21 37.16
N ALA A 109 17.15 28.15 37.36
CA ALA A 109 18.07 28.15 38.50
C ALA A 109 17.33 28.24 39.85
N SER A 110 16.21 28.98 39.90
CA SER A 110 15.36 29.10 41.10
C SER A 110 14.42 27.91 41.37
N GLY A 111 14.47 26.86 40.53
CA GLY A 111 13.61 25.69 40.66
C GLY A 111 12.16 25.91 40.25
N LYS A 112 11.83 27.02 39.58
CA LYS A 112 10.47 27.30 39.09
C LYS A 112 10.19 26.54 37.79
N VAL A 113 8.94 26.13 37.63
CA VAL A 113 8.43 25.54 36.38
C VAL A 113 8.13 26.67 35.40
N THR A 114 8.63 26.52 34.18
CA THR A 114 8.53 27.53 33.12
C THR A 114 7.95 26.88 31.87
N ASN A 115 6.88 27.46 31.32
CA ASN A 115 6.23 26.94 30.12
C ASN A 115 6.87 27.59 28.88
N VAL A 116 7.35 26.75 27.95
CA VAL A 116 7.80 27.17 26.62
C VAL A 116 6.70 26.81 25.63
N GLU A 117 6.31 27.76 24.79
CA GLU A 117 5.26 27.56 23.78
C GLU A 117 5.90 27.35 22.41
N MET A 118 5.49 26.29 21.72
CA MET A 118 5.91 25.98 20.35
C MET A 118 4.69 26.06 19.44
N LEU A 119 4.75 26.92 18.42
CA LEU A 119 3.74 27.03 17.39
C LEU A 119 4.28 26.36 16.11
N MET A 120 3.49 25.44 15.57
CA MET A 120 3.78 24.69 14.35
C MET A 120 2.58 24.76 13.40
N ASP A 121 2.84 24.53 12.12
CA ASP A 121 1.82 24.31 11.10
C ASP A 121 1.58 22.80 10.96
N ASP A 122 0.44 22.33 11.47
CA ASP A 122 0.07 20.91 11.48
C ASP A 122 -0.34 20.38 10.10
N GLU A 123 -0.58 21.26 9.13
CA GLU A 123 -0.81 20.89 7.72
C GLU A 123 0.51 20.71 6.95
N SER A 124 1.62 21.23 7.48
CA SER A 124 2.95 21.14 6.87
C SER A 124 3.77 19.97 7.42
N ASN A 125 4.10 19.02 6.53
CA ASN A 125 5.00 17.91 6.85
C ASN A 125 6.38 18.42 7.31
N LYS A 126 6.86 19.55 6.79
CA LYS A 126 8.15 20.15 7.18
C LYS A 126 8.10 20.70 8.60
N SER A 127 7.01 21.38 8.95
CA SER A 127 6.80 21.91 10.30
C SER A 127 6.63 20.80 11.33
N THR A 128 5.85 19.77 11.01
CA THR A 128 5.69 18.58 11.87
C THR A 128 7.01 17.86 12.11
N ALA A 129 7.81 17.67 11.06
CA ALA A 129 9.14 17.05 11.19
C ALA A 129 10.10 17.91 12.04
N ALA A 130 10.12 19.23 11.82
CA ALA A 130 10.91 20.16 12.63
C ALA A 130 10.48 20.15 14.10
N ALA A 131 9.17 20.12 14.38
CA ALA A 131 8.63 20.07 15.74
C ALA A 131 9.11 18.82 16.49
N GLY A 132 9.17 17.67 15.81
CA GLY A 132 9.69 16.43 16.38
C GLY A 132 11.18 16.50 16.74
N ILE A 133 12.00 17.13 15.88
CA ILE A 133 13.44 17.34 16.13
C ILE A 133 13.61 18.25 17.35
N VAL A 134 12.94 19.40 17.36
CA VAL A 134 13.02 20.37 18.46
C VAL A 134 12.52 19.77 19.77
N SER A 135 11.39 19.06 19.75
CA SER A 135 10.85 18.40 20.96
C SER A 135 11.85 17.41 21.55
N SER A 136 12.53 16.62 20.71
CA SER A 136 13.57 15.69 21.14
C SER A 136 14.75 16.41 21.82
N ILE A 137 15.12 17.59 21.30
CA ILE A 137 16.16 18.45 21.90
C ILE A 137 15.72 18.98 23.26
N TYR A 138 14.49 19.48 23.37
CA TYR A 138 13.92 19.97 24.64
C TYR A 138 13.82 18.86 25.69
N GLU A 139 13.41 17.64 25.31
CA GLU A 139 13.36 16.49 26.20
C GLU A 139 14.76 16.12 26.72
N ALA A 140 15.77 16.07 25.84
CA ALA A 140 17.15 15.80 26.22
C ALA A 140 17.70 16.86 27.19
N TYR A 141 17.44 18.14 26.92
CA TYR A 141 17.85 19.25 27.77
C TYR A 141 17.13 19.25 29.13
N SER A 142 15.82 19.00 29.14
CA SER A 142 15.03 18.85 30.37
C SER A 142 15.59 17.71 31.23
N LYS A 143 15.90 16.57 30.62
CA LYS A 143 16.52 15.44 31.32
C LYS A 143 17.86 15.83 31.94
N GLN A 144 18.71 16.53 31.18
CA GLN A 144 20.00 17.01 31.69
C GLN A 144 19.85 17.94 32.92
N ILE A 145 18.92 18.90 32.89
CA ILE A 145 18.67 19.79 34.05
C ILE A 145 18.21 18.99 35.27
N VAL A 146 17.30 18.05 35.05
CA VAL A 146 16.76 17.21 36.12
C VAL A 146 17.87 16.36 36.75
N THR A 147 18.71 15.71 35.94
CA THR A 147 19.84 14.92 36.41
C THR A 147 20.82 15.77 37.23
N SER A 148 21.16 16.98 36.78
CA SER A 148 22.03 17.90 37.53
C SER A 148 21.44 18.29 38.90
N ARG A 149 20.14 18.62 38.97
CA ARG A 149 19.47 19.00 40.23
C ARG A 149 19.45 17.85 41.24
N LEU A 150 19.25 16.62 40.78
CA LEU A 150 19.29 15.44 41.65
C LEU A 150 20.68 15.19 42.21
N GLN A 151 21.72 15.30 41.37
CA GLN A 151 23.11 15.15 41.78
C GLN A 151 23.52 16.17 42.83
N GLU A 152 23.11 17.43 42.68
CA GLU A 152 23.34 18.50 43.68
C GLU A 152 22.69 18.18 45.04
N GLN A 153 21.58 17.46 45.05
CA GLN A 153 20.90 17.03 46.27
C GLN A 153 21.37 15.66 46.78
N GLY A 154 22.37 15.04 46.14
CA GLY A 154 22.85 13.71 46.48
C GLY A 154 21.82 12.60 46.24
N ILE A 155 20.84 12.85 45.37
CA ILE A 155 19.77 11.92 45.05
C ILE A 155 20.19 11.13 43.80
N GLU A 156 20.10 9.80 43.87
CA GLU A 156 20.37 8.93 42.73
C GLU A 156 19.28 9.08 41.65
N GLU A 157 19.70 9.11 40.38
CA GLU A 157 18.82 9.32 39.22
C GLU A 157 17.75 8.22 39.07
N GLU A 158 18.02 7.02 39.60
CA GLU A 158 17.10 5.87 39.59
C GLU A 158 15.76 6.15 40.30
N ILE A 159 15.69 7.13 41.20
CA ILE A 159 14.43 7.50 41.89
C ILE A 159 13.38 8.05 40.91
N LEU A 160 13.79 8.70 39.82
CA LEU A 160 12.86 9.25 38.82
C LEU A 160 12.39 8.23 37.79
N THR A 161 13.08 7.10 37.69
CA THR A 161 12.73 5.98 36.81
C THR A 161 12.42 4.74 37.65
N PRO A 162 11.38 4.78 38.51
CA PRO A 162 11.09 3.68 39.44
C PRO A 162 10.72 2.37 38.74
N PHE A 163 10.36 2.44 37.47
CA PHE A 163 10.21 1.28 36.60
C PHE A 163 10.52 1.68 35.15
N ASN A 164 11.10 0.75 34.40
CA ASN A 164 11.20 0.85 32.95
C ASN A 164 10.06 0.04 32.34
N LEU A 165 9.15 0.72 31.63
CA LEU A 165 8.09 0.05 30.88
C LEU A 165 8.69 -0.51 29.57
N GLU A 166 9.06 -1.78 29.59
CA GLU A 166 9.42 -2.50 28.36
C GLU A 166 8.15 -2.90 27.60
N ILE A 167 7.77 -2.12 26.59
CA ILE A 167 6.67 -2.46 25.69
C ILE A 167 7.15 -3.51 24.70
N LYS A 168 6.91 -4.78 25.02
CA LYS A 168 7.17 -5.93 24.15
C LYS A 168 5.91 -6.35 23.41
N SER A 169 6.06 -6.71 22.14
CA SER A 169 4.97 -7.32 21.38
C SER A 169 4.63 -8.70 21.94
N GLY A 170 3.40 -8.89 22.45
CA GLY A 170 2.89 -10.20 22.87
C GLY A 170 2.55 -11.15 21.71
N VAL A 171 2.71 -10.70 20.45
CA VAL A 171 2.28 -11.44 19.24
C VAL A 171 3.45 -11.65 18.27
N SER A 172 4.41 -10.72 18.19
CA SER A 172 5.55 -10.84 17.27
C SER A 172 6.71 -11.60 17.92
N LYS A 173 7.32 -12.54 17.19
CA LYS A 173 8.39 -13.42 17.71
C LYS A 173 9.65 -12.66 18.15
N ASP A 174 9.89 -11.49 17.57
CA ASP A 174 11.09 -10.67 17.85
C ASP A 174 10.86 -9.63 18.94
N GLY A 175 9.65 -9.57 19.55
CA GLY A 175 9.34 -8.65 20.65
C GLY A 175 9.28 -7.16 20.27
N ASN A 176 9.79 -6.76 19.11
CA ASN A 176 9.82 -5.36 18.65
C ASN A 176 8.48 -4.89 18.07
N MET A 177 8.05 -3.71 18.50
CA MET A 177 6.80 -3.08 18.07
C MET A 177 7.04 -2.20 16.83
N ASN A 178 6.94 -2.79 15.64
CA ASN A 178 7.04 -2.04 14.38
C ASN A 178 5.65 -1.59 13.94
N GLN A 179 5.11 -0.52 14.55
CA GLN A 179 3.77 0.02 14.21
C GLN A 179 3.63 0.31 12.71
N LEU A 180 4.66 0.93 12.12
CA LEU A 180 4.70 1.22 10.68
C LEU A 180 4.77 -0.08 9.84
N GLY A 181 5.52 -1.09 10.29
CA GLY A 181 5.58 -2.40 9.64
C GLY A 181 4.24 -3.14 9.67
N ASN A 182 3.48 -3.03 10.77
CA ASN A 182 2.14 -3.61 10.89
C ASN A 182 1.14 -2.91 9.96
N TYR A 183 1.16 -1.58 9.91
CA TYR A 183 0.31 -0.81 8.99
C TYR A 183 0.62 -1.17 7.53
N MET A 184 1.90 -1.22 7.16
CA MET A 184 2.32 -1.60 5.81
C MET A 184 1.96 -3.05 5.46
N THR A 185 2.11 -3.99 6.39
CA THR A 185 1.69 -5.39 6.18
C THR A 185 0.19 -5.49 5.92
N GLY A 186 -0.61 -4.64 6.58
CA GLY A 186 -2.06 -4.55 6.36
C GLY A 186 -2.48 -3.99 4.99
N MET A 187 -1.58 -3.28 4.28
CA MET A 187 -1.84 -2.73 2.94
C MET A 187 -1.56 -3.75 1.83
N LEU A 188 -0.60 -4.67 2.02
CA LEU A 188 -0.15 -5.63 1.01
C LEU A 188 -1.29 -6.40 0.32
N PRO A 189 -2.30 -6.96 1.02
CA PRO A 189 -3.42 -7.67 0.40
C PRO A 189 -4.14 -6.87 -0.68
N SER A 190 -4.41 -5.59 -0.40
CA SER A 190 -5.08 -4.69 -1.34
C SER A 190 -4.21 -4.43 -2.56
N MET A 191 -2.89 -4.29 -2.38
CA MET A 191 -1.95 -4.06 -3.50
C MET A 191 -1.92 -5.25 -4.47
N VAL A 192 -1.89 -6.48 -3.94
CA VAL A 192 -1.94 -7.71 -4.74
C VAL A 192 -3.16 -7.69 -5.66
N VAL A 193 -4.33 -7.40 -5.10
CA VAL A 193 -5.60 -7.45 -5.81
C VAL A 193 -5.75 -6.29 -6.81
N LEU A 194 -5.37 -5.07 -6.41
CA LEU A 194 -5.43 -3.88 -7.27
C LEU A 194 -4.59 -4.03 -8.55
N LEU A 195 -3.38 -4.58 -8.43
CA LEU A 195 -2.53 -4.79 -9.60
C LEU A 195 -3.00 -5.99 -10.43
N LEU A 196 -3.49 -7.07 -9.81
CA LEU A 196 -4.08 -8.19 -10.55
C LEU A 196 -5.25 -7.73 -11.45
N LEU A 197 -6.11 -6.85 -10.93
CA LEU A 197 -7.19 -6.23 -11.69
C LEU A 197 -6.64 -5.46 -12.91
N SER A 198 -5.64 -4.59 -12.69
CA SER A 198 -5.11 -3.72 -13.74
C SER A 198 -4.37 -4.47 -14.86
N LEU A 199 -3.62 -5.52 -14.52
CA LEU A 199 -2.69 -6.20 -15.44
C LEU A 199 -3.38 -7.10 -16.47
N THR A 200 -4.57 -7.60 -16.16
CA THR A 200 -5.35 -8.50 -17.03
C THR A 200 -6.20 -7.75 -18.05
N LEU A 201 -6.40 -6.43 -17.86
CA LEU A 201 -7.30 -5.59 -18.65
C LEU A 201 -6.89 -5.51 -20.13
N GLY A 202 -5.62 -5.18 -20.41
CA GLY A 202 -5.12 -5.05 -21.77
C GLY A 202 -5.24 -6.35 -22.57
N LEU A 203 -4.86 -7.47 -21.95
CA LEU A 203 -4.99 -8.81 -22.53
C LEU A 203 -6.45 -9.20 -22.77
N ALA A 204 -7.35 -8.90 -21.82
CA ALA A 204 -8.77 -9.19 -21.97
C ALA A 204 -9.41 -8.41 -23.13
N SER A 205 -9.00 -7.15 -23.32
CA SER A 205 -9.43 -6.29 -24.42
C SER A 205 -9.01 -6.85 -25.78
N GLU A 206 -7.75 -7.26 -25.92
CA GLU A 206 -7.22 -7.87 -27.13
C GLU A 206 -7.87 -9.23 -27.45
N LEU A 207 -8.06 -10.09 -26.44
CA LEU A 207 -8.66 -11.42 -26.61
C LEU A 207 -10.14 -11.37 -26.99
N GLY A 208 -10.88 -10.36 -26.52
CA GLY A 208 -12.30 -10.20 -26.81
C GLY A 208 -12.56 -9.33 -28.04
N ALA A 209 -12.36 -8.02 -27.90
CA ALA A 209 -12.68 -7.04 -28.94
C ALA A 209 -11.61 -6.98 -30.04
N GLY A 210 -10.37 -7.35 -29.76
CA GLY A 210 -9.28 -7.29 -30.73
C GLY A 210 -9.51 -8.18 -31.97
N GLU A 211 -10.14 -9.34 -31.82
CA GLU A 211 -10.51 -10.19 -32.95
C GLU A 211 -11.68 -9.64 -33.77
N LYS A 212 -12.59 -8.90 -33.12
CA LYS A 212 -13.70 -8.23 -33.82
C LYS A 212 -13.18 -7.06 -34.64
N GLU A 213 -12.30 -6.24 -34.06
CA GLU A 213 -11.67 -5.12 -34.76
C GLU A 213 -10.86 -5.59 -35.98
N LYS A 214 -10.23 -6.77 -35.89
CA LYS A 214 -9.47 -7.38 -37.00
C LYS A 214 -10.36 -8.17 -38.00
N ASN A 215 -11.68 -8.22 -37.78
CA ASN A 215 -12.63 -9.02 -38.55
C ASN A 215 -12.28 -10.52 -38.63
N THR A 216 -11.56 -11.05 -37.63
CA THR A 216 -11.16 -12.46 -37.57
C THR A 216 -12.10 -13.30 -36.71
N PHE A 217 -13.08 -12.67 -36.06
CA PHE A 217 -14.06 -13.34 -35.20
C PHE A 217 -15.06 -14.21 -35.98
N GLU A 218 -15.59 -13.72 -37.11
CA GLU A 218 -16.57 -14.46 -37.92
C GLU A 218 -15.98 -15.70 -38.60
N PRO A 219 -14.75 -15.66 -39.18
CA PRO A 219 -14.07 -16.86 -39.65
C PRO A 219 -13.84 -17.88 -38.53
N LEU A 220 -13.52 -17.44 -37.32
CA LEU A 220 -13.31 -18.33 -36.16
C LEU A 220 -14.60 -19.08 -35.78
N LEU A 221 -15.75 -18.39 -35.79
CA LEU A 221 -17.06 -18.97 -35.52
C LEU A 221 -17.55 -19.91 -36.64
N SER A 222 -17.00 -19.77 -37.85
CA SER A 222 -17.30 -20.61 -39.01
C SER A 222 -16.47 -21.92 -39.02
N THR A 223 -15.52 -22.07 -38.08
CA THR A 223 -14.77 -23.33 -37.91
C THR A 223 -15.61 -24.39 -37.20
N SER A 224 -15.16 -25.65 -37.23
CA SER A 224 -15.81 -26.78 -36.55
C SER A 224 -15.76 -26.74 -35.01
N GLY A 225 -15.23 -25.66 -34.42
CA GLY A 225 -15.15 -25.46 -32.97
C GLY A 225 -16.50 -25.08 -32.37
N ASN A 226 -16.90 -25.73 -31.28
CA ASN A 226 -18.08 -25.32 -30.51
C ASN A 226 -17.84 -23.92 -29.89
N ARG A 227 -18.82 -23.02 -29.97
CA ARG A 227 -18.82 -21.67 -29.37
C ARG A 227 -18.35 -21.69 -27.90
N SER A 228 -18.78 -22.70 -27.14
CA SER A 228 -18.36 -22.86 -25.73
C SER A 228 -16.86 -23.18 -25.60
N SER A 229 -16.29 -23.96 -26.52
CA SER A 229 -14.85 -24.27 -26.52
C SER A 229 -14.00 -23.04 -26.84
N ILE A 230 -14.51 -22.14 -27.68
CA ILE A 230 -13.85 -20.85 -27.97
C ILE A 230 -13.83 -19.98 -26.72
N LEU A 231 -15.00 -19.80 -26.07
CA LEU A 231 -15.10 -19.00 -24.85
C LEU A 231 -14.20 -19.52 -23.73
N TRP A 232 -14.26 -20.83 -23.45
CA TRP A 232 -13.39 -21.43 -22.44
C TRP A 232 -11.91 -21.29 -22.79
N GLY A 233 -11.55 -21.43 -24.07
CA GLY A 233 -10.18 -21.22 -24.54
C GLY A 233 -9.66 -19.81 -24.24
N LYS A 234 -10.49 -18.77 -24.45
CA LYS A 234 -10.17 -17.36 -24.15
C LYS A 234 -10.07 -17.08 -22.65
N ILE A 235 -11.02 -17.58 -21.85
CA ILE A 235 -10.96 -17.44 -20.39
C ILE A 235 -9.72 -18.16 -19.85
N GLY A 236 -9.46 -19.38 -20.32
CA GLY A 236 -8.32 -20.19 -19.91
C GLY A 236 -6.97 -19.56 -20.27
N SER A 237 -6.82 -18.99 -21.48
CA SER A 237 -5.58 -18.32 -21.88
C SER A 237 -5.32 -17.08 -21.04
N LEU A 238 -6.37 -16.27 -20.78
CA LEU A 238 -6.27 -15.11 -19.91
C LEU A 238 -5.95 -15.50 -18.46
N CYS A 239 -6.57 -16.55 -17.93
CA CYS A 239 -6.27 -17.06 -16.59
C CYS A 239 -4.82 -17.51 -16.47
N ILE A 240 -4.29 -18.29 -17.43
CA ILE A 240 -2.89 -18.74 -17.41
C ILE A 240 -1.94 -17.54 -17.42
N MET A 241 -2.18 -16.56 -18.28
CA MET A 241 -1.40 -15.33 -18.32
C MET A 241 -1.51 -14.55 -17.01
N GLY A 242 -2.72 -14.44 -16.46
CA GLY A 242 -2.95 -13.82 -15.17
C GLY A 242 -2.16 -14.50 -14.04
N VAL A 243 -2.10 -15.83 -14.01
CA VAL A 243 -1.34 -16.57 -12.99
C VAL A 243 0.15 -16.30 -13.11
N ILE A 244 0.69 -16.31 -14.34
CA ILE A 244 2.10 -15.99 -14.59
C ILE A 244 2.41 -14.58 -14.06
N THR A 245 1.58 -13.61 -14.42
CA THR A 245 1.73 -12.22 -14.02
C THR A 245 1.59 -12.03 -12.51
N LEU A 246 0.64 -12.72 -11.87
CA LEU A 246 0.47 -12.74 -10.43
C LEU A 246 1.73 -13.26 -9.74
N CYS A 247 2.30 -14.37 -10.19
CA CYS A 247 3.54 -14.91 -9.62
C CYS A 247 4.68 -13.90 -9.68
N PHE A 248 4.91 -13.26 -10.83
CA PHE A 248 5.92 -12.21 -10.96
C PHE A 248 5.65 -11.01 -10.06
N SER A 249 4.38 -10.60 -9.96
CA SER A 249 3.97 -9.50 -9.08
C SER A 249 4.20 -9.84 -7.60
N MET A 250 3.92 -11.07 -7.16
CA MET A 250 4.14 -11.50 -5.77
C MET A 250 5.62 -11.58 -5.43
N ILE A 251 6.43 -12.10 -6.34
CA ILE A 251 7.89 -12.15 -6.16
C ILE A 251 8.43 -10.71 -6.05
N SER A 252 8.03 -9.83 -6.96
CA SER A 252 8.45 -8.43 -6.93
C SER A 252 8.00 -7.71 -5.67
N LEU A 253 6.74 -7.89 -5.25
CA LEU A 253 6.22 -7.32 -4.01
C LEU A 253 7.02 -7.80 -2.80
N TRP A 254 7.30 -9.09 -2.72
CA TRP A 254 8.04 -9.67 -1.60
C TRP A 254 9.47 -9.12 -1.50
N ILE A 255 10.20 -9.08 -2.62
CA ILE A 255 11.57 -8.52 -2.69
C ILE A 255 11.56 -7.03 -2.31
N SER A 256 10.68 -6.25 -2.94
CA SER A 256 10.63 -4.79 -2.74
C SER A 256 10.20 -4.43 -1.32
N PHE A 257 9.25 -5.17 -0.76
CA PHE A 257 8.78 -4.94 0.60
C PHE A 257 9.85 -5.29 1.64
N LYS A 258 10.57 -6.40 1.45
CA LYS A 258 11.71 -6.75 2.31
C LYS A 258 12.77 -5.65 2.30
N GLN A 259 13.11 -5.15 1.12
CA GLN A 259 14.08 -4.06 0.97
C GLN A 259 13.59 -2.78 1.67
N TYR A 260 12.34 -2.37 1.41
CA TYR A 260 11.72 -1.19 2.03
C TYR A 260 11.76 -1.24 3.56
N ILE A 261 11.37 -2.38 4.15
CA ILE A 261 11.38 -2.56 5.60
C ILE A 261 12.82 -2.54 6.16
N SER A 262 13.80 -3.10 5.45
CA SER A 262 15.21 -3.07 5.88
C SER A 262 15.83 -1.67 5.83
N GLU A 263 15.46 -0.85 4.84
CA GLU A 263 15.89 0.55 4.75
C GLU A 263 15.32 1.36 5.93
N LEU A 264 14.07 1.09 6.28
CA LEU A 264 13.36 1.76 7.34
C LEU A 264 13.88 1.42 8.76
N SER A 265 14.34 0.19 8.98
CA SER A 265 14.87 -0.26 10.28
C SER A 265 16.35 0.06 10.50
N GLY A 266 16.98 0.85 9.63
CA GLY A 266 18.40 1.15 9.72
C GLY A 266 19.31 -0.04 9.40
N GLY A 267 18.83 -0.97 8.55
CA GLY A 267 19.60 -2.13 8.10
C GLY A 267 19.48 -3.38 8.98
N GLY A 268 18.66 -3.35 10.04
CA GLY A 268 18.34 -4.55 10.81
C GLY A 268 17.48 -5.53 10.00
N GLU A 269 17.84 -6.81 9.99
CA GLU A 269 16.99 -7.88 9.43
C GLU A 269 15.69 -7.96 10.24
N ILE A 270 14.64 -7.30 9.77
CA ILE A 270 13.30 -7.56 10.29
C ILE A 270 12.87 -8.91 9.72
N ALA A 271 12.70 -9.90 10.61
CA ALA A 271 12.10 -11.16 10.23
C ALA A 271 10.62 -10.90 9.89
N LEU A 272 10.33 -10.76 8.60
CA LEU A 272 8.98 -10.93 8.09
C LEU A 272 8.56 -12.35 8.42
N SER A 273 7.87 -12.55 9.55
CA SER A 273 7.33 -13.84 9.96
C SER A 273 6.08 -14.19 9.16
N LEU A 274 6.17 -14.13 7.82
CA LEU A 274 5.15 -14.67 6.94
C LEU A 274 5.21 -16.19 7.07
N SER A 275 4.22 -16.75 7.76
CA SER A 275 4.08 -18.21 7.84
C SER A 275 3.90 -18.78 6.43
N GLY A 276 4.48 -19.96 6.15
CA GLY A 276 4.24 -20.65 4.87
C GLY A 276 2.74 -20.89 4.61
N LYS A 277 1.94 -21.01 5.67
CA LYS A 277 0.47 -21.06 5.61
C LYS A 277 -0.15 -19.77 5.08
N SER A 278 0.38 -18.61 5.51
CA SER A 278 -0.08 -17.29 5.05
C SER A 278 0.13 -17.13 3.54
N ILE A 279 1.33 -17.47 3.07
CA ILE A 279 1.68 -17.40 1.64
C ILE A 279 0.78 -18.34 0.82
N ALA A 280 0.58 -19.57 1.29
CA ALA A 280 -0.27 -20.53 0.60
C ALA A 280 -1.73 -20.04 0.48
N LEU A 281 -2.32 -19.50 1.55
CA LEU A 281 -3.66 -18.94 1.51
C LEU A 281 -3.75 -17.72 0.59
N THR A 282 -2.77 -16.83 0.63
CA THR A 282 -2.70 -15.67 -0.28
C THR A 282 -2.72 -16.12 -1.74
N ILE A 283 -1.91 -17.12 -2.10
CA ILE A 283 -1.88 -17.66 -3.46
C ILE A 283 -3.23 -18.27 -3.83
N VAL A 284 -3.80 -19.13 -2.99
CA VAL A 284 -5.07 -19.81 -3.30
C VAL A 284 -6.21 -18.81 -3.53
N PHE A 285 -6.39 -17.84 -2.63
CA PHE A 285 -7.47 -16.86 -2.78
C PHE A 285 -7.24 -15.88 -3.93
N SER A 286 -5.99 -15.53 -4.22
CA SER A 286 -5.65 -14.72 -5.41
C SER A 286 -5.94 -15.48 -6.71
N LEU A 287 -5.65 -16.79 -6.75
CA LEU A 287 -5.97 -17.66 -7.88
C LEU A 287 -7.47 -17.83 -8.09
N LEU A 288 -8.28 -17.93 -7.04
CA LEU A 288 -9.74 -18.00 -7.20
C LEU A 288 -10.30 -16.68 -7.72
N LEU A 289 -9.82 -15.56 -7.18
CA LEU A 289 -10.21 -14.22 -7.58
C LEU A 289 -9.85 -13.94 -9.06
N ILE A 290 -8.72 -14.45 -9.55
CA ILE A 290 -8.31 -14.26 -10.94
C ILE A 290 -9.31 -14.85 -11.94
N VAL A 291 -9.87 -16.02 -11.63
CA VAL A 291 -10.83 -16.69 -12.51
C VAL A 291 -12.10 -15.84 -12.67
N ILE A 292 -12.58 -15.24 -11.56
CA ILE A 292 -13.74 -14.36 -11.56
C ILE A 292 -13.45 -13.11 -12.41
N ILE A 293 -12.32 -12.46 -12.17
CA ILE A 293 -11.94 -11.23 -12.88
C ILE A 293 -11.77 -11.50 -14.37
N CYS A 294 -11.05 -12.56 -14.76
CA CYS A 294 -10.85 -12.92 -16.16
C CYS A 294 -12.19 -13.23 -16.85
N ALA A 295 -13.09 -13.98 -16.21
CA ALA A 295 -14.40 -14.28 -16.78
C ALA A 295 -15.25 -13.01 -16.98
N LEU A 296 -15.26 -12.09 -16.00
CA LEU A 296 -15.98 -10.81 -16.11
C LEU A 296 -15.38 -9.90 -17.19
N GLN A 297 -14.05 -9.78 -17.23
CA GLN A 297 -13.36 -8.94 -18.21
C GLN A 297 -13.57 -9.45 -19.64
N ILE A 298 -13.48 -10.76 -19.88
CA ILE A 298 -13.79 -11.35 -21.19
C ILE A 298 -15.25 -11.13 -21.56
N CYS A 299 -16.18 -11.26 -20.61
CA CYS A 299 -17.60 -11.00 -20.85
C CYS A 299 -17.84 -9.57 -21.35
N ILE A 300 -17.17 -8.58 -20.76
CA ILE A 300 -17.30 -7.17 -21.13
C ILE A 300 -16.54 -6.84 -22.41
N SER A 301 -15.34 -7.39 -22.59
CA SER A 301 -14.55 -7.13 -23.80
C SER A 301 -15.21 -7.70 -25.05
N LEU A 302 -15.90 -8.84 -24.93
CA LEU A 302 -16.71 -9.40 -26.01
C LEU A 302 -17.90 -8.52 -26.40
N PHE A 303 -18.39 -7.64 -25.53
CA PHE A 303 -19.50 -6.74 -25.85
C PHE A 303 -19.08 -5.51 -26.68
N ALA A 304 -17.80 -5.15 -26.62
CA ALA A 304 -17.26 -4.02 -27.36
C ALA A 304 -17.02 -4.33 -28.84
N ARG A 305 -17.01 -3.27 -29.67
CA ARG A 305 -16.75 -3.33 -31.12
C ARG A 305 -15.26 -3.18 -31.43
N SER A 306 -14.53 -2.45 -30.59
CA SER A 306 -13.09 -2.19 -30.74
C SER A 306 -12.35 -2.35 -29.42
N THR A 307 -11.03 -2.53 -29.49
CA THR A 307 -10.15 -2.56 -28.32
C THR A 307 -10.23 -1.27 -27.49
N LYS A 308 -10.44 -0.11 -28.14
CA LYS A 308 -10.65 1.18 -27.46
C LYS A 308 -11.95 1.21 -26.66
N GLU A 309 -13.04 0.72 -27.24
CA GLU A 309 -14.34 0.64 -26.55
C GLU A 309 -14.28 -0.38 -25.41
N ALA A 310 -13.65 -1.54 -25.62
CA ALA A 310 -13.42 -2.53 -24.57
C ALA A 310 -12.64 -1.94 -23.40
N ASN A 311 -11.53 -1.24 -23.67
CA ASN A 311 -10.75 -0.57 -22.63
C ASN A 311 -11.58 0.45 -21.85
N THR A 312 -12.49 1.17 -22.51
CA THR A 312 -13.37 2.14 -21.85
C THR A 312 -14.35 1.45 -20.89
N TYR A 313 -15.02 0.37 -21.33
CA TYR A 313 -15.93 -0.38 -20.46
C TYR A 313 -15.21 -1.09 -19.31
N LEU A 314 -14.05 -1.69 -19.60
CA LEU A 314 -13.25 -2.36 -18.58
C LEU A 314 -12.69 -1.36 -17.56
N SER A 315 -12.29 -0.16 -17.99
CA SER A 315 -11.86 0.92 -17.06
C SER A 315 -13.03 1.40 -16.19
N GLY A 316 -14.24 1.47 -16.74
CA GLY A 316 -15.45 1.74 -15.97
C GLY A 316 -15.73 0.68 -14.89
N LEU A 317 -15.43 -0.60 -15.17
CA LEU A 317 -15.49 -1.68 -14.18
C LEU A 317 -14.37 -1.57 -13.13
N MET A 318 -13.19 -1.08 -13.50
CA MET A 318 -12.05 -0.98 -12.57
C MET A 318 -12.34 -0.09 -11.37
N MET A 319 -12.97 1.07 -11.57
CA MET A 319 -13.25 2.00 -10.47
C MET A 319 -13.98 1.36 -9.28
N PRO A 320 -15.15 0.71 -9.43
CA PRO A 320 -15.81 0.06 -8.31
C PRO A 320 -14.99 -1.11 -7.73
N MET A 321 -14.30 -1.90 -8.57
CA MET A 321 -13.46 -2.99 -8.09
C MET A 321 -12.26 -2.50 -7.26
N MET A 322 -11.68 -1.36 -7.64
CA MET A 322 -10.60 -0.71 -6.90
C MET A 322 -11.11 -0.21 -5.55
N ILE A 323 -12.25 0.49 -5.51
CA ILE A 323 -12.86 0.97 -4.27
C ILE A 323 -13.10 -0.20 -3.30
N LEU A 324 -13.68 -1.30 -3.79
CA LEU A 324 -13.89 -2.52 -2.98
C LEU A 324 -12.57 -3.10 -2.46
N SER A 325 -11.49 -3.05 -3.24
CA SER A 325 -10.18 -3.56 -2.81
C SER A 325 -9.50 -2.70 -1.74
N PHE A 326 -9.84 -1.40 -1.66
CA PHE A 326 -9.30 -0.47 -0.65
C PHE A 326 -10.00 -0.57 0.70
N ILE A 327 -11.29 -0.94 0.76
CA ILE A 327 -12.04 -0.98 2.03
C ILE A 327 -11.31 -1.79 3.12
N PRO A 328 -10.79 -3.01 2.85
CA PRO A 328 -10.10 -3.79 3.86
C PRO A 328 -8.81 -3.17 4.39
N MET A 329 -8.22 -2.19 3.69
CA MET A 329 -7.03 -1.47 4.14
C MET A 329 -7.28 -0.78 5.48
N PHE A 330 -8.47 -0.20 5.66
CA PHE A 330 -8.84 0.60 6.83
C PHE A 330 -9.43 -0.23 7.98
N LEU A 331 -9.67 -1.53 7.77
CA LEU A 331 -10.22 -2.43 8.80
C LEU A 331 -9.09 -3.01 9.67
N ASP A 332 -9.33 -3.21 10.96
CA ASP A 332 -8.41 -4.04 11.76
C ASP A 332 -8.63 -5.52 11.43
N ALA A 333 -7.54 -6.25 11.20
CA ALA A 333 -7.56 -7.67 10.86
C ALA A 333 -8.20 -8.53 11.96
N LYS A 334 -8.17 -8.08 13.23
CA LYS A 334 -8.78 -8.82 14.35
C LYS A 334 -10.28 -8.59 14.50
N SER A 335 -10.82 -7.50 13.96
CA SER A 335 -12.20 -7.08 14.17
C SER A 335 -12.94 -6.84 12.86
N ILE A 336 -12.65 -7.66 11.85
CA ILE A 336 -13.38 -7.62 10.57
C ILE A 336 -14.80 -8.12 10.81
N ASN A 337 -15.79 -7.28 10.51
CA ASN A 337 -17.21 -7.67 10.59
C ASN A 337 -17.52 -8.76 9.55
N GLU A 338 -18.29 -9.78 9.96
CA GLU A 338 -18.70 -10.92 9.13
C GLU A 338 -19.32 -10.49 7.79
N VAL A 339 -20.02 -9.35 7.75
CA VAL A 339 -20.64 -8.80 6.53
C VAL A 339 -19.64 -8.64 5.38
N PHE A 340 -18.39 -8.26 5.67
CA PHE A 340 -17.37 -8.02 4.64
C PHE A 340 -16.92 -9.30 3.93
N PHE A 341 -17.06 -10.48 4.55
CA PHE A 341 -16.74 -11.76 3.94
C PHE A 341 -17.77 -12.24 2.91
N HIS A 342 -18.92 -11.57 2.83
CA HIS A 342 -19.95 -11.84 1.83
C HIS A 342 -19.84 -10.95 0.60
N ILE A 343 -19.10 -9.84 0.65
CA ILE A 343 -19.01 -8.89 -0.48
C ILE A 343 -17.89 -9.35 -1.44
N PRO A 344 -18.13 -9.43 -2.77
CA PRO A 344 -17.10 -9.79 -3.73
C PRO A 344 -15.88 -8.86 -3.63
N ILE A 345 -14.69 -9.39 -3.92
CA ILE A 345 -13.40 -8.69 -3.87
C ILE A 345 -12.96 -8.36 -2.44
N ILE A 346 -13.82 -7.69 -1.64
CA ILE A 346 -13.59 -7.43 -0.22
C ILE A 346 -13.28 -8.73 0.51
N ASN A 347 -14.10 -9.76 0.30
CA ASN A 347 -13.98 -11.03 1.00
C ASN A 347 -12.61 -11.69 0.82
N SER A 348 -12.09 -11.74 -0.40
CA SER A 348 -10.75 -12.28 -0.68
C SER A 348 -9.66 -11.43 -0.05
N VAL A 349 -9.75 -10.10 -0.15
CA VAL A 349 -8.75 -9.20 0.44
C VAL A 349 -8.76 -9.32 1.97
N CYS A 350 -9.92 -9.45 2.61
CA CYS A 350 -10.06 -9.68 4.05
C CYS A 350 -9.39 -10.99 4.50
N VAL A 351 -9.64 -12.11 3.82
CA VAL A 351 -9.00 -13.40 4.17
C VAL A 351 -7.49 -13.36 3.95
N ILE A 352 -7.03 -12.72 2.87
CA ILE A 352 -5.59 -12.52 2.63
C ILE A 352 -4.99 -11.66 3.75
N LYS A 353 -5.70 -10.60 4.19
CA LYS A 353 -5.27 -9.75 5.30
C LYS A 353 -5.16 -10.51 6.62
N GLU A 354 -6.17 -11.29 6.99
CA GLU A 354 -6.11 -12.15 8.18
C GLU A 354 -4.92 -13.11 8.10
N ALA A 355 -4.73 -13.76 6.95
CA ALA A 355 -3.63 -14.69 6.73
C ALA A 355 -2.26 -14.00 6.87
N MET A 356 -2.09 -12.78 6.35
CA MET A 356 -0.83 -12.03 6.45
C MET A 356 -0.49 -11.58 7.87
N VAL A 357 -1.51 -11.30 8.69
CA VAL A 357 -1.35 -10.99 10.13
C VAL A 357 -1.19 -12.27 10.99
N GLY A 358 -1.37 -13.45 10.39
CA GLY A 358 -1.23 -14.75 11.07
C GLY A 358 -2.50 -15.24 11.76
N ILE A 359 -3.65 -14.65 11.44
CA ILE A 359 -4.97 -15.04 11.91
C ILE A 359 -5.56 -16.02 10.89
N PHE A 360 -5.88 -17.24 11.32
CA PHE A 360 -6.45 -18.28 10.46
C PHE A 360 -7.83 -18.70 10.95
N ASN A 361 -8.85 -17.89 10.65
CA ASN A 361 -10.23 -18.24 10.98
C ASN A 361 -10.82 -19.19 9.91
N THR A 362 -11.11 -20.44 10.30
CA THR A 362 -11.68 -21.44 9.38
C THR A 362 -13.07 -21.07 8.87
N GLN A 363 -13.89 -20.38 9.68
CA GLN A 363 -15.24 -19.97 9.26
C GLN A 363 -15.18 -18.92 8.15
N HIS A 364 -14.33 -17.91 8.31
CA HIS A 364 -14.12 -16.87 7.30
C HIS A 364 -13.61 -17.47 5.99
N ILE A 365 -12.62 -18.36 6.06
CA ILE A 365 -12.09 -19.10 4.89
C ILE A 365 -13.20 -19.87 4.18
N LEU A 366 -14.06 -20.59 4.91
CA LEU A 366 -15.17 -21.35 4.33
C LEU A 366 -16.22 -20.45 3.67
N PHE A 367 -16.60 -19.34 4.30
CA PHE A 367 -17.53 -18.38 3.71
C PHE A 367 -17.00 -17.79 2.40
N VAL A 368 -15.73 -17.39 2.38
CA VAL A 368 -15.13 -16.84 1.17
C VAL A 368 -15.02 -17.90 0.09
N LEU A 369 -14.60 -19.13 0.41
CA LEU A 369 -14.58 -20.22 -0.57
C LEU A 369 -15.97 -20.49 -1.17
N GLY A 370 -17.01 -20.52 -0.35
CA GLY A 370 -18.40 -20.69 -0.80
C GLY A 370 -18.82 -19.59 -1.78
N TRP A 371 -18.59 -18.33 -1.42
CA TRP A 371 -18.91 -17.19 -2.28
C TRP A 371 -18.08 -17.15 -3.56
N GLN A 372 -16.79 -17.49 -3.49
CA GLN A 372 -15.92 -17.56 -4.65
C GLN A 372 -16.43 -18.56 -5.69
N ILE A 373 -16.90 -19.74 -5.27
CA ILE A 373 -17.51 -20.73 -6.18
C ILE A 373 -18.77 -20.15 -6.83
N VAL A 374 -19.64 -19.50 -6.05
CA VAL A 374 -20.85 -18.86 -6.58
C VAL A 374 -20.50 -17.78 -7.60
N TYR A 375 -19.49 -16.95 -7.33
CA TYR A 375 -19.03 -15.89 -8.23
C TYR A 375 -18.39 -16.43 -9.51
N VAL A 376 -17.60 -17.50 -9.42
CA VAL A 376 -17.05 -18.18 -10.61
C VAL A 376 -18.18 -18.72 -11.48
N ILE A 377 -19.16 -19.41 -10.89
CA ILE A 377 -20.32 -19.94 -11.64
C ILE A 377 -21.10 -18.80 -12.29
N ALA A 378 -21.41 -17.74 -11.54
CA ALA A 378 -22.14 -16.58 -12.04
C ALA A 378 -21.40 -15.89 -13.20
N ALA A 379 -20.09 -15.65 -13.07
CA ALA A 379 -19.28 -15.01 -14.09
C ALA A 379 -19.17 -15.85 -15.37
N VAL A 380 -18.95 -17.17 -15.23
CA VAL A 380 -18.90 -18.10 -16.36
C VAL A 380 -20.24 -18.22 -17.07
N VAL A 381 -21.34 -18.31 -16.32
CA VAL A 381 -22.70 -18.36 -16.89
C VAL A 381 -23.02 -17.05 -17.61
N GLY A 382 -22.68 -15.90 -17.01
CA GLY A 382 -22.81 -14.59 -17.65
C GLY A 382 -22.05 -14.49 -18.96
N ALA A 383 -20.78 -14.90 -18.96
CA ALA A 383 -19.95 -14.94 -20.17
C ALA A 383 -20.55 -15.85 -21.25
N LYS A 384 -21.08 -17.02 -20.86
CA LYS A 384 -21.74 -17.95 -21.79
C LYS A 384 -23.02 -17.35 -22.40
N ILE A 385 -23.85 -16.68 -21.60
CA ILE A 385 -25.07 -16.01 -22.08
C ILE A 385 -24.70 -14.91 -23.09
N MET A 386 -23.71 -14.08 -22.78
CA MET A 386 -23.27 -13.02 -23.69
C MET A 386 -22.70 -13.57 -24.99
N PHE A 387 -21.88 -14.63 -24.93
CA PHE A 387 -21.33 -15.28 -26.12
C PHE A 387 -22.39 -15.98 -26.99
N SER A 388 -23.55 -16.31 -26.41
CA SER A 388 -24.66 -16.93 -27.15
C SER A 388 -25.53 -15.92 -27.89
N ARG A 389 -25.48 -14.63 -27.54
CA ARG A 389 -26.29 -13.57 -28.16
C ARG A 389 -25.64 -13.08 -29.46
N GLU A 390 -26.34 -13.26 -30.58
CA GLU A 390 -25.85 -12.84 -31.90
C GLU A 390 -25.68 -11.32 -32.01
N GLU A 391 -26.55 -10.54 -31.36
CA GLU A 391 -26.45 -9.07 -31.29
C GLU A 391 -25.16 -8.59 -30.60
N VAL A 392 -24.63 -9.40 -29.68
CA VAL A 392 -23.38 -9.10 -28.97
C VAL A 392 -22.20 -9.53 -29.83
N VAL A 393 -22.29 -10.70 -30.45
CA VAL A 393 -21.23 -11.30 -31.27
C VAL A 393 -20.99 -10.54 -32.57
N PHE A 394 -22.04 -10.15 -33.29
CA PHE A 394 -21.98 -9.46 -34.59
C PHE A 394 -22.16 -7.94 -34.48
N ARG A 395 -21.92 -7.39 -33.29
CA ARG A 395 -21.93 -5.95 -33.09
C ARG A 395 -20.71 -5.33 -33.79
N SER A 396 -20.94 -4.73 -34.97
CA SER A 396 -19.95 -4.02 -35.80
C SER A 396 -19.86 -2.54 -35.45
#